data_AF-A0A9P1N660-F1
#
_entry.id   AF-A0A9P1N660-F1
#
_cell.length_a   1.000
_cell.length_b   1.000
_cell.length_c   1.000
_cell.angle_alpha   90.00
_cell.angle_beta   90.00
_cell.angle_gamma   90.00
#
_symmetry.space_group_name_H-M   'P 1'
#
loop_
_entity.id
_entity.type
_entity.pdbx_description
1 polymer ?
#
loop_
_entity_poly.entity_id
_entity_poly.type
_entity_poly.pdbx_seq_one_letter_code
_entity_poly.pdbx_strand_id
1 'polypeptide(L)'
;MAATGPKWSLYPILGIIAFFEFLFGGTHIFYCSPLFFLYFPFINAVFGLVASFHAIFLRYPNRCDFYLQLTCSVLGTIFFFFSLMESYCIDEFKNSDQEIKDGICHGLKYRAIGMMNSCNSILGNLQTSILSKLGYDPTTSSENIRFFTSISLTILSGLHLLICVLLTVYSGIETKIRLYSYHYQVVISILIILASFVHLRYCCTFFFLYLPLAIGLFSLLQGIVTWRTKCHGSTTRGINIIGAGFSVLLNAITSFGIFCWLNRNTIPHMLTRHCHWFPEREEYCLRVVHFTNPYIDWLPQETDREIAAVQITIQILLFILTCFQFAFSMKSAFSTKSQYLYY
;
A
#
# COMPACT_ATOMS: atom_id res chain seq x y z
N MET A 1 -16.59 8.86 35.05
CA MET A 1 -16.84 7.42 34.87
C MET A 1 -15.54 6.78 34.41
N ALA A 2 -14.94 5.92 35.23
CA ALA A 2 -13.73 5.18 34.90
C ALA A 2 -14.12 3.99 34.02
N ALA A 3 -13.99 4.10 32.71
CA ALA A 3 -14.22 3.00 31.80
C ALA A 3 -12.93 2.19 31.62
N THR A 4 -12.55 1.40 32.63
CA THR A 4 -11.56 0.33 32.48
C THR A 4 -12.21 -0.84 31.73
N GLY A 5 -12.39 -0.68 30.43
CA GLY A 5 -12.87 -1.74 29.53
C GLY A 5 -11.72 -2.54 28.91
N PRO A 6 -12.01 -3.68 28.25
CA PRO A 6 -11.04 -4.50 27.50
C PRO A 6 -10.35 -3.76 26.34
N LYS A 7 -10.76 -2.52 26.05
CA LYS A 7 -10.11 -1.64 25.09
C LYS A 7 -8.83 -1.00 25.64
N TRP A 8 -8.72 -0.80 26.95
CA TRP A 8 -7.51 -0.28 27.58
C TRP A 8 -6.37 -1.30 27.60
N SER A 9 -6.67 -2.60 27.55
CA SER A 9 -5.65 -3.64 27.40
C SER A 9 -5.02 -3.68 26.00
N LEU A 10 -5.60 -3.00 24.99
CA LEU A 10 -5.00 -2.95 23.66
C LEU A 10 -3.71 -2.12 23.62
N TYR A 11 -3.58 -1.08 24.45
CA TYR A 11 -2.36 -0.27 24.52
C TYR A 11 -1.12 -1.04 25.01
N PRO A 12 -1.16 -1.79 26.12
CA PRO A 12 -0.01 -2.62 26.52
C PRO A 12 0.25 -3.76 25.54
N ILE A 13 -0.79 -4.35 24.93
CA ILE A 13 -0.61 -5.37 23.87
C ILE A 13 0.11 -4.77 22.65
N LEU A 14 -0.27 -3.56 22.22
CA LEU A 14 0.42 -2.82 21.17
C LEU A 14 1.89 -2.62 21.51
N GLY A 15 2.20 -2.25 22.75
CA GLY A 15 3.58 -2.08 23.22
C GLY A 15 4.40 -3.37 23.14
N ILE A 16 3.81 -4.51 23.53
CA ILE A 16 4.45 -5.83 23.44
C ILE A 16 4.71 -6.21 21.98
N ILE A 17 3.71 -6.05 21.10
CA ILE A 17 3.84 -6.36 19.67
C ILE A 17 4.92 -5.48 19.03
N ALA A 18 4.89 -4.18 19.29
CA ALA A 18 5.87 -3.23 18.77
C ALA A 18 7.29 -3.55 19.29
N PHE A 19 7.42 -4.01 20.53
CA PHE A 19 8.70 -4.47 21.07
C PHE A 19 9.23 -5.71 20.33
N PHE A 20 8.39 -6.71 20.08
CA PHE A 20 8.80 -7.88 19.28
C PHE A 20 9.11 -7.49 17.84
N GLU A 21 8.33 -6.61 17.23
CA GLU A 21 8.57 -6.09 15.88
C GLU A 21 9.92 -5.37 15.80
N PHE A 22 10.30 -4.61 16.83
CA PHE A 22 11.62 -3.99 16.95
C PHE A 22 12.75 -5.04 17.01
N LEU A 23 12.58 -6.08 17.84
CA LEU A 23 13.57 -7.15 17.97
C LEU A 23 13.74 -7.95 16.67
N PHE A 24 12.63 -8.33 16.03
CA PHE A 24 12.65 -9.00 14.74
C PHE A 24 13.13 -8.08 13.61
N GLY A 25 12.94 -6.76 13.71
CA GLY A 25 13.59 -5.78 12.85
C GLY A 25 15.12 -5.87 12.97
N GLY A 26 15.64 -6.04 14.19
CA GLY A 26 17.05 -6.29 14.43
C GLY A 26 17.56 -7.55 13.75
N THR A 27 16.84 -8.67 13.84
CA THR A 27 17.22 -9.91 13.16
C THR A 27 17.10 -9.79 11.65
N HIS A 28 16.10 -9.06 11.14
CA HIS A 28 15.89 -8.80 9.71
C HIS A 28 17.08 -8.06 9.07
N ILE A 29 17.62 -7.05 9.76
CA ILE A 29 18.85 -6.37 9.35
C ILE A 29 20.07 -7.25 9.55
N PHE A 30 20.20 -7.87 10.72
CA PHE A 30 21.38 -8.65 11.07
C PHE A 30 21.62 -9.79 10.09
N TYR A 31 20.56 -10.44 9.63
CA TYR A 31 20.62 -11.50 8.63
C TYR A 31 20.47 -11.01 7.19
N CYS A 32 20.44 -9.70 6.93
CA CYS A 32 20.40 -9.12 5.57
C CYS A 32 19.22 -9.61 4.71
N SER A 33 18.00 -9.61 5.25
CA SER A 33 16.78 -9.95 4.51
C SER A 33 16.51 -8.98 3.34
N PRO A 34 15.85 -9.38 2.24
CA PRO A 34 15.73 -8.59 1.01
C PRO A 34 15.35 -7.11 1.18
N LEU A 35 14.40 -6.78 2.05
CA LEU A 35 13.91 -5.41 2.23
C LEU A 35 14.49 -4.69 3.46
N PHE A 36 15.61 -5.17 4.03
CA PHE A 36 16.17 -4.64 5.28
C PHE A 36 16.50 -3.14 5.22
N PHE A 37 16.92 -2.65 4.05
CA PHE A 37 17.37 -1.26 3.84
C PHE A 37 16.26 -0.22 4.01
N LEU A 38 14.99 -0.63 4.03
CA LEU A 38 13.86 0.27 4.21
C LEU A 38 13.63 0.63 5.68
N TYR A 39 14.23 -0.12 6.63
CA TYR A 39 14.06 0.07 8.07
C TYR A 39 12.60 0.15 8.55
N PHE A 40 11.64 -0.33 7.74
CA PHE A 40 10.21 -0.26 8.08
C PHE A 40 9.84 -0.92 9.40
N PRO A 41 10.37 -2.11 9.76
CA PRO A 41 10.07 -2.72 11.06
C PRO A 41 10.44 -1.79 12.23
N PHE A 42 11.56 -1.07 12.13
CA PHE A 42 12.02 -0.14 13.17
C PHE A 42 11.14 1.10 13.25
N ILE A 43 10.85 1.71 12.11
CA ILE A 43 10.02 2.92 12.07
C ILE A 43 8.65 2.60 12.64
N ASN A 44 7.99 1.54 12.15
CA ASN A 44 6.67 1.16 12.62
C ASN A 44 6.65 0.78 14.10
N ALA A 45 7.63 -0.01 14.56
CA ALA A 45 7.77 -0.36 15.97
C ALA A 45 8.00 0.84 16.89
N VAL A 46 8.86 1.80 16.51
CA VAL A 46 9.11 3.00 17.33
C VAL A 46 7.83 3.83 17.46
N PHE A 47 7.10 4.04 16.38
CA PHE A 47 5.81 4.75 16.45
C PHE A 47 4.79 4.00 17.32
N GLY A 48 4.70 2.67 17.19
CA GLY A 48 3.84 1.83 18.03
C GLY A 48 4.20 1.88 19.52
N LEU A 49 5.50 1.87 19.85
CA LEU A 49 5.98 2.02 21.24
C LEU A 49 5.65 3.40 21.79
N VAL A 50 5.94 4.47 21.04
CA VAL A 50 5.58 5.84 21.44
C VAL A 50 4.08 5.96 21.66
N ALA A 51 3.26 5.35 20.80
CA ALA A 51 1.81 5.32 20.95
C ALA A 51 1.34 4.57 22.19
N SER A 52 1.90 3.39 22.43
CA SER A 52 1.60 2.59 23.62
C SER A 52 1.99 3.33 24.91
N PHE A 53 3.23 3.82 25.02
CA PHE A 53 3.69 4.52 26.22
C PHE A 53 2.93 5.81 26.47
N HIS A 54 2.73 6.62 25.43
CA HIS A 54 1.96 7.85 25.55
C HIS A 54 0.54 7.59 26.07
N ALA A 55 -0.12 6.54 25.59
CA ALA A 55 -1.45 6.15 26.06
C ALA A 55 -1.44 5.57 27.48
N ILE A 56 -0.42 4.81 27.89
CA ILE A 56 -0.30 4.25 29.25
C ILE A 56 -0.13 5.36 30.30
N PHE A 57 0.62 6.41 30.00
CA PHE A 57 0.80 7.53 30.92
C PHE A 57 -0.40 8.48 30.97
N LEU A 58 -1.31 8.42 30.00
CA LEU A 58 -2.52 9.22 29.97
C LEU A 58 -3.72 8.47 30.55
N ARG A 59 -4.45 9.13 31.45
CA ARG A 59 -5.66 8.57 32.06
C ARG A 59 -6.88 8.58 31.13
N TYR A 60 -6.82 9.33 30.03
CA TYR A 60 -7.89 9.48 29.03
C TYR A 60 -7.33 9.70 27.61
N PRO A 61 -8.00 9.20 26.56
CA PRO A 61 -7.61 9.44 25.17
C PRO A 61 -7.75 10.92 24.82
N ASN A 62 -6.75 11.45 24.12
CA ASN A 62 -6.70 12.84 23.65
C ASN A 62 -6.53 12.86 22.11
N ARG A 63 -6.73 14.01 21.47
CA ARG A 63 -6.56 14.18 20.03
C ARG A 63 -5.18 13.76 19.53
N CYS A 64 -4.14 13.96 20.35
CA CYS A 64 -2.79 13.49 20.04
C CYS A 64 -2.73 11.97 19.87
N ASP A 65 -3.41 11.22 20.75
CA ASP A 65 -3.49 9.76 20.64
C ASP A 65 -4.20 9.33 19.35
N PHE A 66 -5.29 10.00 18.96
CA PHE A 66 -5.91 9.74 17.65
C PHE A 66 -4.94 9.93 16.48
N TYR A 67 -4.19 11.03 16.42
CA TYR A 67 -3.25 11.28 15.32
C TYR A 67 -2.09 10.28 15.32
N LEU A 68 -1.63 9.88 16.50
CA LEU A 68 -0.54 8.93 16.66
C LEU A 68 -0.97 7.53 16.21
N GLN A 69 -2.15 7.06 16.64
CA GLN A 69 -2.73 5.79 16.20
C GLN A 69 -3.04 5.78 14.69
N LEU A 70 -3.57 6.88 14.16
CA LEU A 70 -3.80 7.03 12.72
C LEU A 70 -2.49 6.93 11.92
N THR A 71 -1.43 7.57 12.40
CA THR A 71 -0.10 7.51 11.78
C THR A 71 0.47 6.09 11.85
N CYS A 72 0.33 5.41 12.99
CA CYS A 72 0.72 3.99 13.13
C CYS A 72 -0.08 3.08 12.19
N SER A 73 -1.39 3.31 12.03
CA SER A 73 -2.20 2.54 11.07
C SER A 73 -1.74 2.75 9.63
N VAL A 74 -1.39 3.97 9.23
CA VAL A 74 -0.90 4.26 7.88
C VAL A 74 0.47 3.59 7.64
N LEU A 75 1.42 3.78 8.56
CA LEU A 75 2.74 3.16 8.46
C LEU A 75 2.67 1.64 8.53
N GLY A 76 1.85 1.10 9.42
CA GLY A 76 1.61 -0.33 9.57
C GLY A 76 0.95 -0.95 8.34
N THR A 77 0.08 -0.21 7.64
CA THR A 77 -0.48 -0.67 6.36
C THR A 77 0.60 -0.85 5.31
N ILE A 78 1.46 0.18 5.15
CA ILE A 78 2.58 0.14 4.20
C ILE A 78 3.51 -1.03 4.55
N PHE A 79 3.91 -1.12 5.81
CA PHE A 79 4.83 -2.16 6.27
C PHE A 79 4.24 -3.56 6.10
N PHE A 80 2.97 -3.77 6.43
CA PHE A 80 2.29 -5.06 6.26
C PHE A 80 2.35 -5.55 4.81
N PHE A 81 2.06 -4.69 3.83
CA PHE A 81 2.12 -5.10 2.42
C PHE A 81 3.55 -5.39 1.94
N PHE A 82 4.54 -4.59 2.35
CA PHE A 82 5.94 -4.87 2.02
C PHE A 82 6.44 -6.17 2.66
N SER A 83 6.09 -6.41 3.93
CA SER A 83 6.45 -7.63 4.64
C SER A 83 5.74 -8.85 4.05
N LEU A 84 4.47 -8.73 3.67
CA LEU A 84 3.73 -9.80 3.02
C LEU A 84 4.34 -10.14 1.65
N MET A 85 4.71 -9.13 0.87
CA MET A 85 5.39 -9.31 -0.41
C MET A 85 6.75 -9.98 -0.21
N GLU A 86 7.54 -9.57 0.77
CA GLU A 86 8.80 -10.21 1.11
C GLU A 86 8.60 -11.68 1.52
N SER A 87 7.66 -11.96 2.41
CA SER A 87 7.32 -13.32 2.86
C SER A 87 6.78 -14.22 1.75
N TYR A 88 6.09 -13.65 0.76
CA TYR A 88 5.65 -14.38 -0.42
C TYR A 88 6.83 -14.70 -1.36
N CYS A 89 7.71 -13.72 -1.58
CA CYS A 89 8.80 -13.85 -2.55
C CYS A 89 10.04 -14.56 -2.01
N ILE A 90 10.20 -14.70 -0.69
CA ILE A 90 11.42 -15.24 -0.05
C ILE A 90 11.77 -16.67 -0.48
N ASP A 91 10.79 -17.48 -0.89
CA ASP A 91 11.03 -18.85 -1.40
C ASP A 91 11.73 -18.83 -2.79
N GLU A 92 11.48 -17.81 -3.61
CA GLU A 92 12.20 -17.61 -4.89
C GLU A 92 13.64 -17.11 -4.68
N PHE A 93 13.96 -16.59 -3.50
CA PHE A 93 15.37 -16.34 -3.13
C PHE A 93 16.11 -17.64 -2.81
N LYS A 94 15.40 -18.71 -2.43
CA LYS A 94 15.95 -20.01 -2.03
C LYS A 94 16.22 -20.94 -3.22
N ASN A 95 15.29 -21.03 -4.16
CA ASN A 95 15.42 -21.92 -5.31
C ASN A 95 16.12 -21.20 -6.47
N SER A 96 17.37 -21.58 -6.75
CA SER A 96 18.20 -21.02 -7.83
C SER A 96 18.02 -21.73 -9.18
N ASP A 97 17.31 -22.86 -9.22
CA ASP A 97 17.22 -23.71 -10.41
C ASP A 97 15.80 -23.78 -11.02
N GLN A 98 15.71 -23.21 -12.23
CA GLN A 98 15.04 -23.75 -13.42
C GLN A 98 13.52 -23.68 -13.65
N GLU A 99 12.70 -23.04 -12.84
CA GLU A 99 11.35 -22.65 -13.31
C GLU A 99 11.01 -21.21 -12.92
N ILE A 100 11.00 -20.32 -13.92
CA ILE A 100 10.57 -18.92 -13.83
C ILE A 100 9.13 -18.88 -13.33
N LYS A 101 8.96 -18.81 -12.00
CA LYS A 101 7.69 -18.70 -11.31
C LYS A 101 7.71 -17.38 -10.53
N ASP A 102 7.00 -16.40 -11.11
CA ASP A 102 6.53 -15.13 -10.54
C ASP A 102 7.38 -13.87 -10.82
N GLY A 103 6.98 -13.09 -11.83
CA GLY A 103 7.68 -11.89 -12.28
C GLY A 103 7.85 -10.78 -11.23
N ILE A 104 6.92 -10.64 -10.27
CA ILE A 104 7.04 -9.63 -9.19
C ILE A 104 8.21 -9.97 -8.26
N CYS A 105 8.39 -11.25 -7.94
CA CYS A 105 9.38 -11.71 -6.98
C CYS A 105 10.79 -11.73 -7.58
N HIS A 106 10.92 -12.07 -8.87
CA HIS A 106 12.13 -11.82 -9.65
C HIS A 106 12.51 -10.34 -9.60
N GLY A 107 11.55 -9.44 -9.80
CA GLY A 107 11.80 -8.01 -9.76
C GLY A 107 12.18 -7.47 -8.40
N LEU A 108 11.61 -8.02 -7.33
CA LEU A 108 12.01 -7.71 -5.97
C LEU A 108 13.45 -8.18 -5.70
N LYS A 109 13.78 -9.41 -6.11
CA LYS A 109 15.10 -10.02 -5.98
C LYS A 109 16.17 -9.21 -6.70
N TYR A 110 15.97 -8.87 -7.97
CA TYR A 110 16.93 -8.07 -8.74
C TYR A 110 17.23 -6.72 -8.07
N ARG A 111 16.21 -6.05 -7.52
CA ARG A 111 16.37 -4.74 -6.86
C ARG A 111 17.02 -4.86 -5.47
N ALA A 112 16.83 -5.97 -4.77
CA ALA A 112 17.35 -6.19 -3.43
C ALA A 112 18.75 -6.83 -3.39
N ILE A 113 19.10 -7.65 -4.38
CA ILE A 113 20.27 -8.56 -4.30
C ILE A 113 21.60 -7.82 -4.15
N GLY A 114 21.77 -6.66 -4.79
CA GLY A 114 22.97 -5.84 -4.63
C GLY A 114 23.17 -5.36 -3.18
N MET A 115 22.08 -4.92 -2.54
CA MET A 115 22.10 -4.49 -1.13
C MET A 115 22.31 -5.67 -0.19
N MET A 116 21.65 -6.81 -0.47
CA MET A 116 21.84 -8.04 0.31
C MET A 116 23.30 -8.52 0.26
N ASN A 117 23.91 -8.53 -0.93
CA ASN A 117 25.30 -8.95 -1.09
C ASN A 117 26.26 -8.00 -0.36
N SER A 118 26.03 -6.69 -0.43
CA SER A 118 26.82 -5.72 0.34
C SER A 118 26.68 -5.94 1.84
N CYS A 119 25.47 -6.21 2.34
CA CYS A 119 25.23 -6.48 3.76
C CYS A 119 25.89 -7.80 4.20
N ASN A 120 25.76 -8.86 3.41
CA ASN A 120 26.40 -10.15 3.67
C ASN A 120 27.93 -10.04 3.62
N SER A 121 28.50 -9.17 2.81
CA SER A 121 29.94 -8.92 2.82
C SER A 121 30.44 -8.31 4.14
N ILE A 122 29.58 -7.57 4.86
CA ILE A 122 29.94 -6.90 6.12
C ILE A 122 29.64 -7.82 7.31
N LEU A 123 28.43 -8.39 7.36
CA LEU A 123 27.92 -9.16 8.51
C LEU A 123 28.09 -10.68 8.36
N GLY A 124 28.36 -11.18 7.16
CA GLY A 124 28.38 -12.61 6.86
C GLY A 124 29.38 -13.39 7.72
N ASN A 125 30.60 -12.86 7.91
CA ASN A 125 31.60 -13.51 8.77
C ASN A 125 31.16 -13.62 10.24
N LEU A 126 30.41 -12.63 10.72
CA LEU A 126 29.87 -12.64 12.08
C LEU A 126 28.70 -13.63 12.19
N GLN A 127 27.79 -13.62 11.21
CA GLN A 127 26.66 -14.56 11.12
C GLN A 127 27.16 -16.02 11.11
N THR A 128 28.13 -16.33 10.25
CA THR A 128 28.69 -17.68 10.13
C THR A 128 29.41 -18.11 11.40
N SER A 129 30.17 -17.21 12.05
CA SER A 129 30.83 -17.50 13.32
C SER A 129 29.86 -17.75 14.48
N ILE A 130 28.70 -17.10 14.51
CA ILE A 130 27.69 -17.33 15.56
C ILE A 130 27.01 -18.67 15.33
N LEU A 131 26.57 -18.94 14.10
CA LEU A 131 25.88 -20.18 13.74
C LEU A 131 26.77 -21.40 13.93
N SER A 132 28.04 -21.33 13.55
CA SER A 132 28.99 -22.44 13.72
C SER A 132 29.25 -22.75 15.19
N LYS A 133 29.35 -21.73 16.06
CA LYS A 133 29.51 -21.91 17.51
C LYS A 133 28.27 -22.52 18.18
N LEU A 134 27.10 -22.33 17.61
CA LEU A 134 25.85 -22.93 18.07
C LEU A 134 25.64 -24.35 17.50
N GLY A 135 26.56 -24.85 16.67
CA GLY A 135 26.47 -26.18 16.04
C GLY A 135 25.51 -26.25 14.86
N TYR A 136 25.10 -25.10 14.31
CA TYR A 136 24.21 -25.01 13.15
C TYR A 136 25.00 -24.85 11.85
N ASP A 137 24.48 -25.42 10.77
CA ASP A 137 24.99 -25.19 9.42
C ASP A 137 24.69 -23.74 8.99
N PRO A 138 25.70 -22.88 8.75
CA PRO A 138 25.51 -21.45 8.61
C PRO A 138 24.66 -21.05 7.39
N THR A 139 24.79 -21.75 6.27
CA THR A 139 24.06 -21.42 5.03
C THR A 139 22.57 -21.72 5.21
N THR A 140 22.24 -22.97 5.48
CA THR A 140 20.88 -23.47 5.64
C THR A 140 20.15 -22.77 6.80
N SER A 141 20.84 -22.50 7.89
CA SER A 141 20.24 -21.86 9.07
C SER A 141 19.99 -20.37 8.86
N SER A 142 20.87 -19.67 8.15
CA SER A 142 20.66 -18.24 7.85
C SER A 142 19.41 -18.01 6.99
N GLU A 143 19.15 -18.87 6.01
CA GLU A 143 17.96 -18.82 5.16
C GLU A 143 16.68 -19.11 5.95
N ASN A 144 16.70 -20.15 6.79
CA ASN A 144 15.58 -20.47 7.66
C ASN A 144 15.25 -19.33 8.65
N ILE A 145 16.28 -18.65 9.17
CA ILE A 145 16.09 -17.49 10.05
C ILE A 145 15.48 -16.31 9.29
N ARG A 146 15.92 -16.04 8.05
CA ARG A 146 15.31 -15.00 7.20
C ARG A 146 13.83 -15.29 6.94
N PHE A 147 13.51 -16.52 6.55
CA PHE A 147 12.14 -16.98 6.32
C PHE A 147 11.26 -16.80 7.57
N PHE A 148 11.73 -17.33 8.70
CA PHE A 148 11.03 -17.22 9.98
C PHE A 148 10.82 -15.77 10.41
N THR A 149 11.86 -14.93 10.25
CA THR A 149 11.79 -13.50 10.59
C THR A 149 10.78 -12.78 9.70
N SER A 150 10.79 -13.03 8.38
CA SER A 150 9.87 -12.39 7.43
C SER A 150 8.42 -12.71 7.77
N ILE A 151 8.08 -14.00 7.97
CA ILE A 151 6.72 -14.43 8.33
C ILE A 151 6.31 -13.86 9.68
N SER A 152 7.21 -13.88 10.67
CA SER A 152 6.94 -13.32 12.00
C SER A 152 6.63 -11.82 11.90
N LEU A 153 7.39 -11.07 11.10
CA LEU A 153 7.12 -9.65 10.84
C LEU A 153 5.80 -9.43 10.11
N THR A 154 5.41 -10.29 9.17
CA THR A 154 4.09 -10.20 8.51
C THR A 154 2.96 -10.38 9.51
N ILE A 155 3.07 -11.37 10.40
CA ILE A 155 2.05 -11.62 11.43
C ILE A 155 2.01 -10.47 12.45
N LEU A 156 3.17 -10.03 12.95
CA LEU A 156 3.27 -8.94 13.92
C LEU A 156 2.75 -7.63 13.34
N SER A 157 3.12 -7.27 12.10
CA SER A 157 2.61 -6.07 11.43
C SER A 157 1.11 -6.14 11.17
N GLY A 158 0.56 -7.32 10.84
CA GLY A 158 -0.88 -7.54 10.73
C GLY A 158 -1.62 -7.31 12.05
N LEU A 159 -1.10 -7.84 13.16
CA LEU A 159 -1.66 -7.61 14.49
C LEU A 159 -1.53 -6.15 14.95
N HIS A 160 -0.37 -5.53 14.71
CA HIS A 160 -0.12 -4.11 14.98
C HIS A 160 -1.14 -3.25 14.22
N LEU A 161 -1.29 -3.46 12.91
CA LEU A 161 -2.24 -2.74 12.08
C LEU A 161 -3.67 -2.89 12.61
N LEU A 162 -4.09 -4.12 12.92
CA LEU A 162 -5.43 -4.39 13.45
C LEU A 162 -5.68 -3.60 14.75
N ILE A 163 -4.73 -3.64 15.69
CA ILE A 163 -4.85 -2.94 16.97
C ILE A 163 -4.89 -1.42 16.76
N CYS A 164 -3.99 -0.86 15.95
CA CYS A 164 -3.96 0.57 15.69
C CYS A 164 -5.24 1.04 14.98
N VAL A 165 -5.82 0.27 14.06
CA VAL A 165 -7.10 0.62 13.42
C VAL A 165 -8.22 0.65 14.46
N LEU A 166 -8.32 -0.37 15.32
CA LEU A 166 -9.31 -0.42 16.40
C LEU A 166 -9.14 0.75 17.38
N LEU A 167 -7.91 1.06 17.76
CA LEU A 167 -7.57 2.19 18.63
C LEU A 167 -7.85 3.54 17.97
N THR A 168 -7.57 3.69 16.68
CA THR A 168 -7.88 4.92 15.92
C THR A 168 -9.38 5.18 15.91
N VAL A 169 -10.20 4.15 15.66
CA VAL A 169 -11.66 4.26 15.70
C VAL A 169 -12.12 4.59 17.12
N TYR A 170 -11.58 3.91 18.13
CA TYR A 170 -11.92 4.16 19.53
C TYR A 170 -11.60 5.59 19.96
N SER A 171 -10.37 6.04 19.73
CA SER A 171 -9.91 7.38 20.08
C SER A 171 -10.67 8.44 19.28
N GLY A 172 -11.06 8.16 18.03
CA GLY A 172 -11.92 9.04 17.23
C GLY A 172 -13.32 9.24 17.85
N ILE A 173 -13.94 8.15 18.31
CA ILE A 173 -15.26 8.19 18.98
C ILE A 173 -15.18 8.95 20.31
N GLU A 174 -14.21 8.63 21.16
CA GLU A 174 -14.07 9.23 22.50
C GLU A 174 -13.74 10.72 22.42
N THR A 175 -12.84 11.11 21.53
CA THR A 175 -12.44 12.52 21.36
C THR A 175 -13.43 13.32 20.52
N LYS A 176 -14.50 12.68 20.01
CA LYS A 176 -15.53 13.26 19.15
C LYS A 176 -14.94 14.02 17.96
N ILE A 177 -13.87 13.48 17.37
CA ILE A 177 -13.26 14.07 16.17
C ILE A 177 -14.22 13.90 15.01
N ARG A 178 -14.62 15.02 14.40
CA ARG A 178 -15.55 15.03 13.27
C ARG A 178 -14.78 14.89 11.96
N LEU A 179 -14.67 13.66 11.45
CA LEU A 179 -14.15 13.39 10.11
C LEU A 179 -15.26 13.59 9.08
N TYR A 180 -15.25 14.76 8.43
CA TYR A 180 -16.18 15.05 7.33
C TYR A 180 -15.78 14.36 6.03
N SER A 181 -16.76 14.11 5.15
CA SER A 181 -16.56 13.46 3.84
C SER A 181 -15.49 14.13 2.97
N TYR A 182 -15.29 15.44 3.07
CA TYR A 182 -14.24 16.14 2.30
C TYR A 182 -12.81 15.75 2.71
N HIS A 183 -12.58 15.32 3.96
CA HIS A 183 -11.26 14.81 4.37
C HIS A 183 -10.93 13.51 3.63
N TYR A 184 -11.90 12.60 3.57
CA TYR A 184 -11.76 11.35 2.83
C TYR A 184 -11.58 11.60 1.33
N GLN A 185 -12.34 12.55 0.75
CA GLN A 185 -12.17 12.95 -0.65
C GLN A 185 -10.73 13.43 -0.93
N VAL A 186 -10.15 14.27 -0.07
CA VAL A 186 -8.76 14.74 -0.27
C VAL A 186 -7.78 13.58 -0.24
N VAL A 187 -7.88 12.69 0.76
CA VAL A 187 -6.98 11.52 0.87
C VAL A 187 -7.12 10.61 -0.34
N ILE A 188 -8.34 10.27 -0.74
CA ILE A 188 -8.60 9.41 -1.90
C ILE A 188 -8.08 10.07 -3.18
N SER A 189 -8.24 11.38 -3.34
CA SER A 189 -7.75 12.10 -4.51
C SER A 189 -6.23 12.04 -4.63
N ILE A 190 -5.50 12.18 -3.51
CA ILE A 190 -4.04 12.02 -3.49
C ILE A 190 -3.66 10.59 -3.92
N LEU A 191 -4.36 9.57 -3.41
CA LEU A 191 -4.12 8.18 -3.79
C LEU A 191 -4.41 7.92 -5.28
N ILE A 192 -5.49 8.49 -5.82
CA ILE A 192 -5.81 8.40 -7.26
C ILE A 192 -4.69 9.06 -8.08
N ILE A 193 -4.19 10.23 -7.68
CA ILE A 193 -3.08 10.91 -8.37
C ILE A 193 -1.82 10.03 -8.38
N LEU A 194 -1.45 9.46 -7.24
CA LEU A 194 -0.29 8.56 -7.13
C LEU A 194 -0.47 7.31 -8.02
N ALA A 195 -1.62 6.65 -7.95
CA ALA A 195 -1.95 5.52 -8.80
C ALA A 195 -1.97 5.88 -10.29
N SER A 196 -2.36 7.11 -10.63
CA SER A 196 -2.38 7.63 -12.01
C SER A 196 -0.98 7.74 -12.61
N PHE A 197 0.03 8.13 -11.83
CA PHE A 197 1.42 8.12 -12.30
C PHE A 197 1.89 6.71 -12.67
N VAL A 198 1.53 5.71 -11.85
CA VAL A 198 1.85 4.31 -12.15
C VAL A 198 1.06 3.83 -13.38
N HIS A 199 -0.23 4.17 -13.48
CA HIS A 199 -1.08 3.86 -14.63
C HIS A 199 -0.48 4.38 -15.95
N LEU A 200 0.05 5.61 -15.94
CA LEU A 200 0.71 6.21 -17.10
C LEU A 200 2.05 5.53 -17.40
N ARG A 201 2.83 5.24 -16.37
CA ARG A 201 4.17 4.66 -16.51
C ARG A 201 4.15 3.25 -17.07
N TYR A 202 3.16 2.44 -16.69
CA TYR A 202 3.01 1.04 -17.11
C TYR A 202 2.03 0.85 -18.26
N CYS A 203 1.71 1.92 -19.00
CA CYS A 203 0.94 1.86 -20.25
C CYS A 203 -0.41 1.13 -20.09
N CYS A 204 -1.10 1.34 -18.97
CA CYS A 204 -2.41 0.73 -18.75
C CYS A 204 -3.42 1.13 -19.84
N THR A 205 -4.48 0.35 -20.03
CA THR A 205 -5.54 0.67 -21.01
C THR A 205 -6.02 2.11 -20.89
N PHE A 206 -6.03 2.84 -22.01
CA PHE A 206 -6.35 4.28 -22.10
C PHE A 206 -5.37 5.25 -21.42
N PHE A 207 -4.11 4.86 -21.19
CA PHE A 207 -3.09 5.75 -20.59
C PHE A 207 -2.94 7.09 -21.34
N PHE A 208 -3.06 7.09 -22.66
CA PHE A 208 -2.88 8.28 -23.50
C PHE A 208 -3.88 9.41 -23.24
N LEU A 209 -5.00 9.14 -22.58
CA LEU A 209 -6.01 10.15 -22.25
C LEU A 209 -5.66 10.95 -20.99
N TYR A 210 -4.69 10.52 -20.19
CA TYR A 210 -4.36 11.11 -18.88
C TYR A 210 -5.57 11.24 -17.94
N LEU A 211 -6.62 10.43 -18.18
CA LEU A 211 -7.91 10.59 -17.53
C LEU A 211 -7.86 10.34 -16.02
N PRO A 212 -7.21 9.26 -15.50
CA PRO A 212 -7.09 9.06 -14.07
C PRO A 212 -6.44 10.26 -13.36
N LEU A 213 -5.40 10.85 -13.97
CA LEU A 213 -4.70 12.01 -13.43
C LEU A 213 -5.59 13.26 -13.41
N ALA A 214 -6.29 13.54 -14.51
CA ALA A 214 -7.21 14.68 -14.60
C ALA A 214 -8.35 14.57 -13.57
N ILE A 215 -8.93 13.38 -13.41
CA ILE A 215 -9.99 13.10 -12.43
C ILE A 215 -9.45 13.20 -10.99
N GLY A 216 -8.23 12.72 -10.74
CA GLY A 216 -7.57 12.85 -9.45
C GLY A 216 -7.34 14.32 -9.06
N LEU A 217 -6.84 15.14 -9.98
CA LEU A 217 -6.64 16.58 -9.77
C LEU A 217 -7.97 17.32 -9.55
N PHE A 218 -9.00 16.99 -10.34
CA PHE A 218 -10.34 17.55 -10.14
C PHE A 218 -10.91 17.16 -8.76
N SER A 219 -10.78 15.90 -8.37
CA SER A 219 -11.27 15.40 -7.08
C SER A 219 -10.55 16.07 -5.90
N LEU A 220 -9.26 16.38 -6.06
CA LEU A 220 -8.49 17.14 -5.08
C LEU A 220 -9.03 18.57 -4.95
N LEU A 221 -9.26 19.24 -6.09
CA LEU A 221 -9.87 20.57 -6.12
C LEU A 221 -11.28 20.56 -5.50
N GLN A 222 -12.10 19.57 -5.82
CA GLN A 222 -13.41 19.34 -5.20
C GLN A 222 -13.30 19.22 -3.68
N GLY A 223 -12.35 18.43 -3.17
CA GLY A 223 -12.12 18.28 -1.73
C GLY A 223 -11.71 19.58 -1.05
N ILE A 224 -10.79 20.34 -1.66
CA ILE A 224 -10.34 21.65 -1.15
C ILE A 224 -11.47 22.68 -1.14
N VAL A 225 -12.24 22.77 -2.23
CA VAL A 225 -13.38 23.70 -2.32
C VAL A 225 -14.44 23.33 -1.29
N THR A 226 -14.79 22.05 -1.18
CA THR A 226 -15.78 21.55 -0.20
C THR A 226 -15.33 21.80 1.23
N TRP A 227 -14.03 21.68 1.52
CA TRP A 227 -13.46 22.03 2.82
C TRP A 227 -13.58 23.52 3.11
N ARG A 228 -13.17 24.39 2.17
CA ARG A 228 -13.21 25.85 2.32
C ARG A 228 -14.63 26.38 2.52
N THR A 229 -15.60 25.84 1.79
CA THR A 229 -17.01 26.26 1.87
C THR A 229 -17.80 25.49 2.94
N LYS A 230 -17.16 24.56 3.66
CA LYS A 230 -17.79 23.69 4.67
C LYS A 230 -19.06 23.01 4.15
N CYS A 231 -19.04 22.53 2.90
CA CYS A 231 -20.20 21.95 2.20
C CYS A 231 -21.41 22.89 1.96
N HIS A 232 -21.26 24.20 2.14
CA HIS A 232 -22.35 25.16 1.89
C HIS A 232 -22.30 25.72 0.46
N GLY A 233 -23.48 26.06 -0.07
CA GLY A 233 -23.64 26.72 -1.38
C GLY A 233 -24.00 25.77 -2.53
N SER A 234 -24.75 26.31 -3.49
CA SER A 234 -25.18 25.59 -4.71
C SER A 234 -23.98 25.15 -5.57
N THR A 235 -22.94 26.00 -5.63
CA THR A 235 -21.70 25.73 -6.37
C THR A 235 -20.97 24.50 -5.85
N THR A 236 -20.79 24.38 -4.52
CA THR A 236 -20.16 23.22 -3.89
C THR A 236 -20.93 21.93 -4.20
N ARG A 237 -22.27 21.97 -4.19
CA ARG A 237 -23.10 20.81 -4.55
C ARG A 237 -22.93 20.44 -6.03
N GLY A 238 -22.93 21.42 -6.93
CA GLY A 238 -22.67 21.21 -8.36
C GLY A 238 -21.32 20.53 -8.61
N ILE A 239 -20.26 21.01 -7.96
CA ILE A 239 -18.92 20.41 -8.06
C ILE A 239 -18.91 18.96 -7.56
N ASN A 240 -19.60 18.66 -6.46
CA ASN A 240 -19.70 17.28 -5.95
C ASN A 240 -20.51 16.35 -6.88
N ILE A 241 -21.54 16.85 -7.57
CA ILE A 241 -22.27 16.09 -8.60
C ILE A 241 -21.36 15.79 -9.80
N ILE A 242 -20.61 16.79 -10.28
CA ILE A 242 -19.63 16.59 -11.37
C ILE A 242 -18.56 15.57 -10.94
N GLY A 243 -18.06 15.67 -9.71
CA GLY A 243 -17.11 14.72 -9.13
C GLY A 243 -17.64 13.29 -9.06
N ALA A 244 -18.91 13.11 -8.68
CA ALA A 244 -19.57 11.81 -8.73
C ALA A 244 -19.65 11.29 -10.18
N GLY A 245 -19.99 12.14 -11.14
CA GLY A 245 -20.00 11.80 -12.57
C GLY A 245 -18.63 11.34 -13.08
N PHE A 246 -17.55 12.05 -12.74
CA PHE A 246 -16.19 11.63 -13.08
C PHE A 246 -15.78 10.33 -12.39
N SER A 247 -16.22 10.10 -11.15
CA SER A 247 -15.96 8.84 -10.45
C SER A 247 -16.62 7.65 -11.17
N VAL A 248 -17.85 7.82 -11.66
CA VAL A 248 -18.54 6.81 -12.48
C VAL A 248 -17.83 6.58 -13.82
N LEU A 249 -17.40 7.67 -14.49
CA LEU A 249 -16.63 7.57 -15.73
C LEU A 249 -15.34 6.76 -15.52
N LEU A 250 -14.58 7.06 -14.47
CA LEU A 250 -13.34 6.35 -14.17
C LEU A 250 -13.60 4.89 -13.81
N ASN A 251 -14.64 4.60 -13.01
CA ASN A 251 -15.08 3.23 -12.73
C ASN A 251 -15.42 2.44 -13.99
N ALA A 252 -16.10 3.04 -14.96
CA ALA A 252 -16.46 2.39 -16.21
C ALA A 252 -15.20 2.06 -17.03
N ILE A 253 -14.25 2.97 -17.07
CA ILE A 253 -13.00 2.82 -17.82
C ILE A 253 -12.07 1.81 -17.15
N THR A 254 -11.92 1.83 -15.83
CA THR A 254 -11.10 0.84 -15.12
C THR A 254 -11.72 -0.55 -15.19
N SER A 255 -13.05 -0.67 -15.12
CA SER A 255 -13.75 -1.95 -15.33
C SER A 255 -13.53 -2.49 -16.74
N PHE A 256 -13.61 -1.62 -17.74
CA PHE A 256 -13.29 -2.00 -19.12
C PHE A 256 -11.80 -2.36 -19.27
N GLY A 257 -10.91 -1.67 -18.57
CA GLY A 257 -9.48 -1.99 -18.52
C GLY A 257 -9.21 -3.38 -17.94
N ILE A 258 -9.89 -3.74 -16.84
CA ILE A 258 -9.84 -5.09 -16.24
C ILE A 258 -10.36 -6.13 -17.24
N PHE A 259 -11.49 -5.86 -17.89
CA PHE A 259 -12.04 -6.74 -18.94
C PHE A 259 -11.05 -6.95 -20.09
N CYS A 260 -10.41 -5.89 -20.56
CA CYS A 260 -9.41 -5.96 -21.63
C CYS A 260 -8.16 -6.73 -21.21
N TRP A 261 -7.70 -6.54 -19.97
CA TRP A 261 -6.57 -7.29 -19.44
C TRP A 261 -6.87 -8.80 -19.39
N LEU A 262 -8.06 -9.19 -18.92
CA LEU A 262 -8.50 -10.60 -18.87
C LEU A 262 -8.62 -11.24 -20.27
N ASN A 263 -8.85 -10.42 -21.30
CA ASN A 263 -9.03 -10.87 -22.68
C ASN A 263 -7.83 -10.56 -23.58
N ARG A 264 -6.68 -10.17 -23.03
CA ARG A 264 -5.51 -9.75 -23.83
C ARG A 264 -4.96 -10.83 -24.76
N ASN A 265 -5.16 -12.10 -24.41
CA ASN A 265 -4.67 -13.26 -25.17
C ASN A 265 -5.76 -13.94 -26.01
N THR A 266 -7.00 -13.42 -26.03
CA THR A 266 -8.09 -14.00 -26.82
C THR A 266 -8.12 -13.43 -28.22
N ILE A 267 -8.60 -14.22 -29.18
CA ILE A 267 -8.72 -13.80 -30.58
C ILE A 267 -9.61 -12.55 -30.65
N PRO A 268 -9.22 -11.48 -31.36
CA PRO A 268 -9.98 -10.25 -31.37
C PRO A 268 -11.37 -10.43 -32.00
N HIS A 269 -12.42 -10.31 -31.19
CA HIS A 269 -13.82 -10.18 -31.58
C HIS A 269 -14.24 -8.69 -31.46
N MET A 270 -15.46 -8.33 -31.89
CA MET A 270 -15.90 -6.91 -31.97
C MET A 270 -15.64 -6.10 -30.68
N LEU A 271 -15.81 -6.71 -29.50
CA LEU A 271 -15.59 -6.03 -28.20
C LEU A 271 -14.10 -5.90 -27.86
N THR A 272 -13.28 -6.93 -28.11
CA THR A 272 -11.85 -6.93 -27.76
C THR A 272 -11.00 -6.10 -28.72
N ARG A 273 -11.52 -5.73 -29.89
CA ARG A 273 -10.89 -4.73 -30.78
C ARG A 273 -10.65 -3.39 -30.07
N HIS A 274 -11.54 -3.00 -29.16
CA HIS A 274 -11.43 -1.75 -28.41
C HIS A 274 -10.36 -1.80 -27.31
N CYS A 275 -9.81 -2.98 -27.00
CA CYS A 275 -8.72 -3.15 -26.05
C CYS A 275 -7.37 -2.70 -26.61
N HIS A 276 -7.20 -2.70 -27.94
CA HIS A 276 -5.97 -2.26 -28.62
C HIS A 276 -6.19 -0.93 -29.35
N TRP A 277 -6.75 0.05 -28.65
CA TRP A 277 -7.00 1.36 -29.24
C TRP A 277 -5.66 2.13 -29.36
N PHE A 278 -5.20 2.32 -30.59
CA PHE A 278 -3.89 2.90 -30.98
C PHE A 278 -2.67 1.98 -30.68
N PRO A 279 -2.52 0.88 -31.43
CA PRO A 279 -1.47 -0.11 -31.18
C PRO A 279 -0.06 0.49 -31.26
N GLU A 280 0.20 1.41 -32.21
CA GLU A 280 1.52 2.03 -32.35
C GLU A 280 1.97 2.81 -31.11
N ARG A 281 1.04 3.48 -30.41
CA ARG A 281 1.37 4.20 -29.17
C ARG A 281 1.56 3.27 -28.00
N GLU A 282 0.75 2.21 -27.93
CA GLU A 282 0.88 1.17 -26.90
C GLU A 282 2.23 0.46 -27.04
N GLU A 283 2.59 0.04 -28.25
CA GLU A 283 3.88 -0.57 -28.57
C GLU A 283 5.05 0.37 -28.27
N TYR A 284 4.93 1.66 -28.63
CA TYR A 284 5.95 2.64 -28.28
C TYR A 284 6.11 2.80 -26.76
N CYS A 285 5.01 2.89 -26.03
CA CYS A 285 5.02 3.02 -24.57
C CYS A 285 5.65 1.78 -23.91
N LEU A 286 5.23 0.57 -24.29
CA LEU A 286 5.79 -0.68 -23.79
C LEU A 286 7.29 -0.76 -24.12
N ARG A 287 7.70 -0.39 -25.33
CA ARG A 287 9.12 -0.33 -25.73
C ARG A 287 9.91 0.58 -24.78
N VAL A 288 9.41 1.78 -24.47
CA VAL A 288 10.06 2.69 -23.51
C VAL A 288 10.17 2.06 -22.11
N VAL A 289 9.17 1.30 -21.67
CA VAL A 289 9.23 0.57 -20.40
C VAL A 289 10.33 -0.49 -20.44
N HIS A 290 10.38 -1.33 -21.48
CA HIS A 290 11.43 -2.34 -21.65
C HIS A 290 12.85 -1.74 -21.66
N PHE A 291 13.03 -0.53 -22.21
CA PHE A 291 14.31 0.17 -22.21
C PHE A 291 14.58 1.04 -20.98
N THR A 292 13.80 0.89 -19.91
CA THR A 292 14.08 1.55 -18.63
C THR A 292 14.71 0.56 -17.66
N ASN A 293 15.77 0.96 -16.95
CA ASN A 293 16.25 0.21 -15.77
C ASN A 293 15.12 -0.02 -14.75
N PRO A 294 14.96 -1.25 -14.22
CA PRO A 294 15.86 -2.40 -14.36
C PRO A 294 15.60 -3.33 -15.57
N TYR A 295 14.58 -3.07 -16.38
CA TYR A 295 14.10 -4.00 -17.41
C TYR A 295 15.05 -4.20 -18.60
N ILE A 296 16.06 -3.34 -18.77
CA ILE A 296 17.08 -3.48 -19.82
C ILE A 296 17.82 -4.82 -19.71
N ASP A 297 18.06 -5.28 -18.48
CA ASP A 297 18.85 -6.47 -18.19
C ASP A 297 18.01 -7.75 -18.06
N TRP A 298 16.68 -7.65 -18.22
CA TRP A 298 15.75 -8.75 -17.94
C TRP A 298 15.29 -9.44 -19.22
N LEU A 299 14.82 -10.68 -19.08
CA LEU A 299 14.19 -11.36 -20.21
C LEU A 299 12.86 -10.67 -20.57
N PRO A 300 12.49 -10.58 -21.86
CA PRO A 300 11.23 -9.96 -22.27
C PRO A 300 10.00 -10.56 -21.58
N GLN A 301 9.99 -11.90 -21.42
CA GLN A 301 8.89 -12.61 -20.77
C GLN A 301 8.72 -12.25 -19.28
N GLU A 302 9.82 -11.99 -18.56
CA GLU A 302 9.78 -11.59 -17.14
C GLU A 302 9.24 -10.17 -17.01
N THR A 303 9.70 -9.29 -17.89
CA THR A 303 9.25 -7.90 -17.98
C THR A 303 7.75 -7.84 -18.28
N ASP A 304 7.28 -8.62 -19.25
CA ASP A 304 5.85 -8.67 -19.62
C ASP A 304 4.97 -9.15 -18.46
N ARG A 305 5.44 -10.11 -17.66
CA ARG A 305 4.73 -10.61 -16.47
C ARG A 305 4.63 -9.55 -15.37
N GLU A 306 5.73 -8.84 -15.07
CA GLU A 306 5.71 -7.75 -14.08
C GLU A 306 4.80 -6.62 -14.54
N ILE A 307 4.95 -6.18 -15.80
CA ILE A 307 4.09 -5.14 -16.39
C ILE A 307 2.62 -5.55 -16.30
N ALA A 308 2.28 -6.79 -16.71
CA ALA A 308 0.90 -7.27 -16.66
C ALA A 308 0.34 -7.27 -15.23
N ALA A 309 1.14 -7.70 -14.25
CA ALA A 309 0.72 -7.70 -12.85
C ALA A 309 0.51 -6.28 -12.30
N VAL A 310 1.43 -5.35 -12.58
CA VAL A 310 1.29 -3.94 -12.17
C VAL A 310 0.06 -3.31 -12.82
N GLN A 311 -0.18 -3.58 -14.12
CA GLN A 311 -1.34 -3.05 -14.83
C GLN A 311 -2.66 -3.46 -14.18
N ILE A 312 -2.86 -4.75 -13.88
CA ILE A 312 -4.11 -5.22 -13.26
C ILE A 312 -4.26 -4.69 -11.83
N THR A 313 -3.17 -4.68 -11.05
CA THR A 313 -3.20 -4.15 -9.68
C THR A 313 -3.60 -2.68 -9.65
N ILE A 314 -3.05 -1.86 -10.55
CA ILE A 314 -3.39 -0.44 -10.62
C ILE A 314 -4.82 -0.22 -11.09
N GLN A 315 -5.32 -1.01 -12.05
CA GLN A 315 -6.72 -0.89 -12.48
C GLN A 315 -7.70 -1.26 -11.37
N ILE A 316 -7.43 -2.32 -10.61
CA ILE A 316 -8.24 -2.72 -9.44
C ILE A 316 -8.17 -1.64 -8.36
N LEU A 317 -6.97 -1.11 -8.07
CA LEU A 317 -6.79 -0.06 -7.07
C LEU A 317 -7.55 1.21 -7.46
N LEU A 318 -7.42 1.67 -8.71
CA LEU A 318 -8.15 2.83 -9.20
C LEU A 318 -9.66 2.61 -9.08
N PHE A 319 -10.17 1.45 -9.50
CA PHE A 319 -11.59 1.09 -9.38
C PHE A 319 -12.11 1.16 -7.94
N ILE A 320 -11.36 0.61 -6.97
CA ILE A 320 -11.74 0.66 -5.55
C ILE A 320 -11.75 2.10 -5.04
N LEU A 321 -10.70 2.87 -5.32
CA LEU A 321 -10.58 4.27 -4.91
C LEU A 321 -11.70 5.13 -5.49
N THR A 322 -12.09 4.91 -6.75
CA THR A 322 -13.17 5.65 -7.40
C THR A 322 -14.55 5.26 -6.90
N CYS A 323 -14.77 4.01 -6.50
CA CYS A 323 -15.98 3.62 -5.78
C CYS A 323 -16.12 4.39 -4.46
N PHE A 324 -15.03 4.53 -3.69
CA PHE A 324 -15.05 5.35 -2.47
C PHE A 324 -15.27 6.83 -2.79
N GLN A 325 -14.58 7.38 -3.80
CA GLN A 325 -14.75 8.77 -4.21
C GLN A 325 -16.20 9.07 -4.64
N PHE A 326 -16.84 8.15 -5.36
CA PHE A 326 -18.26 8.24 -5.71
C PHE A 326 -19.13 8.31 -4.46
N ALA A 327 -18.96 7.37 -3.51
CA ALA A 327 -19.75 7.31 -2.28
C ALA A 327 -19.63 8.60 -1.45
N PHE A 328 -18.41 9.12 -1.28
CA PHE A 328 -18.20 10.37 -0.53
C PHE A 328 -18.71 11.60 -1.28
N SER A 329 -18.56 11.65 -2.60
CA SER A 329 -19.09 12.75 -3.44
C SER A 329 -20.62 12.79 -3.41
N MET A 330 -21.28 11.63 -3.51
CA MET A 330 -22.73 11.53 -3.38
C MET A 330 -23.20 11.94 -1.99
N LYS A 331 -22.52 11.48 -0.93
CA LYS A 331 -22.83 11.90 0.45
C LYS A 331 -22.68 13.42 0.62
N SER A 332 -21.63 14.02 0.06
CA SER A 332 -21.38 15.47 0.11
C SER A 332 -22.40 16.28 -0.70
N ALA A 333 -22.85 15.77 -1.86
CA ALA A 333 -23.82 16.44 -2.73
C ALA A 333 -25.24 16.48 -2.13
N PHE A 334 -25.69 15.37 -1.54
CA PHE A 334 -27.09 15.18 -1.14
C PHE A 334 -27.34 15.28 0.36
N SER A 335 -26.31 15.31 1.22
CA SER A 335 -26.53 15.51 2.65
C SER A 335 -26.87 16.97 2.95
N THR A 336 -28.15 17.22 3.26
CA THR A 336 -28.71 18.55 3.51
C THR A 336 -28.64 18.99 4.98
N LYS A 337 -28.38 18.06 5.90
CA LYS A 337 -28.26 18.33 7.33
C LYS A 337 -26.81 18.13 7.76
N SER A 338 -26.21 19.15 8.38
CA SER A 338 -24.87 19.09 9.00
C SER A 338 -24.69 17.87 9.93
N GLN A 339 -25.80 17.39 10.52
CA GLN A 339 -25.85 16.17 11.35
C GLN A 339 -25.67 14.83 10.63
N TYR A 340 -25.79 14.78 9.31
CA TYR A 340 -25.69 13.55 8.50
C TYR A 340 -24.46 13.55 7.58
N LEU A 341 -23.58 14.55 7.71
CA LEU A 341 -22.23 14.58 7.13
C LEU A 341 -21.21 13.84 8.00
N TYR A 342 -21.65 13.27 9.13
CA TYR A 342 -20.81 12.55 10.08
C TYR A 342 -20.62 11.08 9.67
N TYR A 343 -19.46 10.54 10.02
CA TYR A 343 -19.23 9.12 10.22
C TYR A 343 -18.96 8.88 11.70
#